data_AF-A0A2D9KRA6-F1
#
_entry.id   AF-A0A2D9KRA6-F1
#
_cell.length_a   1.000
_cell.length_b   1.000
_cell.length_c   1.000
_cell.angle_alpha   90.00
_cell.angle_beta   90.00
_cell.angle_gamma   90.00
#
_symmetry.space_group_name_H-M   'P 1'
#
loop_
_entity.id
_entity.type
_entity.pdbx_description
1 polymer ?
#
loop_
_entity_poly.entity_id
_entity_poly.type
_entity_poly.pdbx_seq_one_letter_code
_entity_poly.pdbx_strand_id
1 'polypeptide(L)' 'MSTVSIPDYDVLDIACDCHAALAQDSPNPPEFYLGRILNLAWAHLTPEQKGEVETYLAEKKYLPPANLIL' A
#
# COMPACT_ATOMS: atom_id res chain seq x y z
N MET A 1 -8.93 -13.72 -16.36
CA MET A 1 -8.95 -12.73 -15.26
C MET A 1 -10.06 -13.13 -14.31
N SER A 2 -9.72 -13.48 -13.07
CA SER A 2 -10.69 -13.65 -11.99
C SER A 2 -11.07 -12.27 -11.46
N THR A 3 -12.37 -12.01 -11.29
CA THR A 3 -12.88 -10.77 -10.71
C THR A 3 -12.92 -10.91 -9.18
N VAL A 4 -12.33 -9.97 -8.46
CA VAL A 4 -12.43 -9.88 -7.00
C VAL A 4 -13.47 -8.82 -6.67
N SER A 5 -14.47 -9.17 -5.86
CA SER A 5 -15.45 -8.22 -5.35
C SER A 5 -14.90 -7.61 -4.06
N ILE A 6 -14.71 -6.30 -4.05
CA ILE A 6 -14.27 -5.54 -2.89
C ILE A 6 -15.43 -4.62 -2.49
N PRO A 7 -15.72 -4.47 -1.18
CA PRO A 7 -16.70 -3.49 -0.74
C PRO A 7 -16.31 -2.07 -1.20
N ASP A 8 -17.30 -1.31 -1.66
CA ASP A 8 -17.08 0.03 -2.22
C ASP A 8 -16.52 1.02 -1.18
N TYR A 9 -16.92 0.88 0.08
CA TYR A 9 -16.42 1.69 1.18
C TYR A 9 -14.94 1.47 1.46
N ASP A 10 -14.40 0.25 1.29
CA ASP A 10 -12.96 -0.02 1.52
C ASP A 10 -12.11 0.72 0.47
N VAL A 11 -12.58 0.75 -0.78
CA VAL A 11 -11.93 1.50 -1.87
C VAL A 11 -12.05 3.02 -1.64
N LEU A 12 -13.22 3.49 -1.21
CA LEU A 12 -13.45 4.89 -0.88
C LEU A 12 -12.58 5.36 0.29
N ASP A 13 -12.45 4.55 1.34
CA ASP A 13 -11.63 4.86 2.52
C ASP A 13 -10.14 4.92 2.16
N ILE A 14 -9.65 3.99 1.33
CA ILE A 14 -8.28 4.06 0.80
C ILE A 14 -8.06 5.38 0.04
N ALA A 15 -8.99 5.79 -0.82
CA ALA A 15 -8.88 7.04 -1.57
C ALA A 15 -8.88 8.26 -0.62
N CYS A 16 -9.77 8.29 0.37
CA CYS A 16 -9.85 9.36 1.36
C CYS A 16 -8.55 9.47 2.17
N ASP A 17 -8.00 8.34 2.62
CA ASP A 17 -6.76 8.31 3.40
C ASP A 17 -5.56 8.74 2.54
N CYS A 18 -5.54 8.43 1.24
CA CYS A 18 -4.50 8.94 0.33
C CYS A 18 -4.54 10.47 0.24
N HIS A 19 -5.74 11.06 0.11
CA HIS A 19 -5.89 12.50 0.07
C HIS A 19 -5.56 13.15 1.42
N ALA A 20 -5.97 12.56 2.53
CA ALA A 20 -5.66 13.06 3.86
C ALA A 20 -4.15 12.98 4.17
N ALA A 21 -3.43 11.96 3.69
CA ALA A 21 -1.98 11.84 3.84
C ALA A 21 -1.20 12.99 3.15
N LEU A 22 -1.76 13.56 2.08
CA LEU A 22 -1.15 14.62 1.29
C LEU A 22 -1.68 16.02 1.63
N ALA A 23 -2.70 16.12 2.48
CA ALA A 23 -3.30 17.39 2.88
C ALA A 23 -2.34 18.19 3.78
N GLN A 24 -2.23 19.49 3.53
CA GLN A 24 -1.33 20.36 4.32
C GLN A 24 -1.79 20.57 5.76
N ASP A 25 -3.10 20.50 5.99
CA ASP A 25 -3.79 20.70 7.26
C ASP A 25 -4.17 19.37 7.93
N SER A 26 -3.55 18.27 7.49
CA SER A 26 -3.83 16.96 8.04
C SER A 26 -3.44 16.90 9.52
N PRO A 27 -4.32 16.40 10.42
CA PRO A 27 -4.05 16.36 11.85
C PRO A 27 -3.02 15.28 12.24
N ASN A 28 -2.75 14.33 11.36
CA ASN A 28 -1.79 13.25 11.58
C ASN A 28 -0.71 13.26 10.49
N PRO A 29 0.47 12.70 10.77
CA PRO A 29 1.52 12.61 9.76
C PRO A 29 1.17 11.54 8.69
N PRO A 30 1.78 11.59 7.49
CA PRO A 30 1.46 10.68 6.39
C PRO A 30 1.53 9.19 6.75
N GLU A 31 2.43 8.79 7.65
CA GLU A 31 2.61 7.41 8.09
C GLU A 31 1.37 6.84 8.80
N PHE A 32 0.59 7.69 9.48
CA PHE A 32 -0.67 7.30 10.11
C PHE A 32 -1.67 6.79 9.06
N TYR A 33 -1.85 7.57 8.00
CA TYR A 33 -2.75 7.23 6.91
C TYR A 33 -2.21 6.06 6.09
N LEU A 34 -0.90 6.02 5.84
CA LEU A 34 -0.26 4.89 5.17
C LEU A 34 -0.53 3.57 5.91
N GLY A 35 -0.44 3.56 7.24
CA GLY A 35 -0.79 2.40 8.05
C GLY A 35 -2.24 1.95 7.86
N ARG A 36 -3.19 2.90 7.79
CA ARG A 36 -4.61 2.60 7.52
C ARG A 36 -4.82 2.04 6.12
N ILE A 37 -4.26 2.69 5.10
CA ILE A 37 -4.31 2.25 3.70
C ILE A 37 -3.78 0.82 3.57
N LEU A 38 -2.61 0.54 4.15
CA LEU A 38 -2.00 -0.78 4.12
C LEU A 38 -2.88 -1.83 4.78
N ASN A 39 -3.48 -1.53 5.94
CA ASN A 39 -4.37 -2.47 6.62
C ASN A 39 -5.63 -2.79 5.80
N LEU A 40 -6.27 -1.78 5.21
CA LEU A 40 -7.44 -1.96 4.35
C LEU A 40 -7.08 -2.78 3.10
N ALA A 41 -6.01 -2.39 2.39
CA ALA A 41 -5.57 -3.10 1.20
C ALA A 41 -5.17 -4.56 1.50
N TRP A 42 -4.47 -4.81 2.61
CA TRP A 42 -4.01 -6.13 3.01
C TRP A 42 -5.15 -7.12 3.29
N ALA A 43 -6.31 -6.63 3.74
CA ALA A 43 -7.50 -7.45 3.98
C ALA A 43 -8.02 -8.12 2.70
N HIS A 44 -7.79 -7.51 1.53
CA HIS A 44 -8.29 -7.99 0.24
C HIS A 44 -7.28 -8.82 -0.57
N LEU A 45 -6.03 -8.94 -0.09
CA LEU A 45 -5.03 -9.76 -0.76
C LEU A 45 -5.21 -11.24 -0.44
N THR A 46 -5.14 -12.07 -1.49
CA THR A 46 -5.03 -13.52 -1.39
C THR A 46 -3.72 -13.95 -0.72
N PRO A 47 -3.62 -15.16 -0.15
CA PRO A 47 -2.36 -15.68 0.39
C PRO A 47 -1.20 -15.62 -0.59
N GLU A 48 -1.47 -15.91 -1.87
CA GLU A 48 -0.47 -15.87 -2.94
C GLU A 48 0.05 -14.44 -3.15
N GLN A 49 -0.86 -13.46 -3.24
CA GLN A 49 -0.48 -12.04 -3.37
C GLN A 49 0.27 -11.51 -2.14
N LYS A 50 -0.07 -11.99 -0.94
CA LYS A 50 0.69 -11.65 0.28
C LYS A 50 2.12 -12.18 0.20
N GLY A 51 2.31 -13.39 -0.31
CA GLY A 51 3.64 -13.97 -0.57
C GLY A 51 4.44 -13.19 -1.61
N GLU A 52 3.79 -12.64 -2.64
CA GLU A 52 4.44 -11.73 -3.60
C GLU A 52 4.95 -10.45 -2.94
N VAL A 53 4.17 -9.86 -2.02
CA VAL A 53 4.59 -8.68 -1.25
C VAL A 53 5.77 -9.00 -0.35
N GLU A 54 5.75 -10.13 0.36
CA GLU A 54 6.87 -10.57 1.19
C GLU A 54 8.14 -10.77 0.37
N THR A 55 8.03 -11.38 -0.81
CA THR A 55 9.15 -11.55 -1.76
C THR A 55 9.68 -10.21 -2.23
N TYR A 56 8.80 -9.28 -2.62
CA TYR A 56 9.16 -7.92 -3.03
C TYR A 56 9.97 -7.18 -1.96
N LEU A 57 9.56 -7.30 -0.70
CA LEU A 57 10.25 -6.71 0.44
C LEU A 57 11.59 -7.40 0.72
N ALA A 58 11.63 -8.73 0.71
CA ALA A 58 12.84 -9.52 0.95
C ALA A 58 13.94 -9.25 -0.08
N GLU A 59 13.56 -9.12 -1.34
CA GLU A 59 14.47 -8.80 -2.46
C GLU A 59 14.82 -7.30 -2.52
N LYS A 60 14.24 -6.47 -1.65
CA LYS A 60 14.44 -5.01 -1.62
C LYS A 60 14.18 -4.34 -2.97
N LYS A 61 13.19 -4.83 -3.72
CA LYS A 61 12.83 -4.33 -5.05
C LYS A 61 12.35 -2.86 -5.07
N TYR A 62 12.04 -2.31 -3.90
CA TYR A 62 11.71 -0.89 -3.71
C TYR A 62 12.94 0.02 -3.72
N LEU A 63 14.17 -0.52 -3.61
CA LEU A 63 15.38 0.27 -3.70
C LEU A 63 15.68 0.62 -5.17
N PRO A 64 16.22 1.83 -5.45
CA PRO A 64 16.70 2.15 -6.78
C PRO A 64 17.83 1.19 -7.20
N PRO A 65 17.99 0.93 -8.51
CA PRO A 65 19.07 0.07 -9.00
C PRO A 65 20.43 0.60 -8.54
N ALA A 66 21.26 -0.29 -8.00
CA ALA A 66 22.59 0.08 -7.53
C ALA A 66 23.49 0.41 -8.73
N ASN A 67 23.78 1.69 -8.94
CA ASN A 67 24.83 2.12 -9.86
C ASN A 67 26.19 1.91 -9.19
N LEU A 68 26.69 0.67 -9.21
CA LEU A 68 28.05 0.36 -8.81
C LEU A 68 29.00 0.78 -9.95
N ILE A 69 29.62 1.95 -9.81
CA ILE A 69 30.80 2.32 -10.61
C ILE A 69 31.98 1.59 -9.96
N LEU A 70 32.54 0.60 -10.66
CA LEU A 70 33.77 -0.10 -10.28
C LEU A 70 35.00 0.64 -10.83
#